data_AF-L1JYD4-F1
#
_entry.id   AF-L1JYD4-F1
#
_cell.length_a   1.000
_cell.length_b   1.000
_cell.length_c   1.000
_cell.angle_alpha   90.00
_cell.angle_beta   90.00
_cell.angle_gamma   90.00
#
_symmetry.space_group_name_H-M   'P 1'
#
loop_
_entity.id
_entity.type
_entity.pdbx_description
1 polymer ?
#
loop_
_entity_poly.entity_id
_entity_poly.type
_entity_poly.pdbx_seq_one_letter_code
_entity_poly.pdbx_strand_id
1 'polypeptide(L)'
;MVKVYKGNKPGVEMLWNQTTAPNFAVTFWWKPDLPTSYEKKTRKSLLYKGPKIEQNSKLPSNVPLHIEVEPQGNDVSLIVTVAGYESKVPAEKCSMLTKQEFTFVAVTKRDSSITVWLGVDGKENCQTICPDKTLLGCKDSTSCATKVHNFNLPSSHSYETSVDDEITIVSPSASTDEIPGGWMGKLNYFGLGGWDPTNKVPLWDKKIPDIVHMRQPSECGA
;
A
#
# COMPACT_ATOMS: atom_id res chain seq x y z
N MET A 1 23.01 1.00 20.46
CA MET A 1 21.95 0.13 21.02
C MET A 1 20.64 0.45 20.33
N VAL A 2 20.10 -0.48 19.54
CA VAL A 2 18.80 -0.34 18.88
C VAL A 2 17.71 -0.58 19.92
N LYS A 3 16.86 0.42 20.19
CA LYS A 3 15.69 0.23 21.05
C LYS A 3 14.65 -0.61 20.31
N VAL A 4 14.59 -1.89 20.66
CA VAL A 4 13.51 -2.79 20.23
C VAL A 4 12.30 -2.52 21.12
N TYR A 5 11.25 -1.92 20.56
CA TYR A 5 9.96 -1.79 21.22
C TYR A 5 9.25 -3.15 21.15
N LYS A 6 9.08 -3.80 22.30
CA LYS A 6 8.26 -5.02 22.44
C LYS A 6 6.91 -4.63 23.04
N GLY A 7 5.83 -4.97 22.34
CA GLY A 7 4.44 -4.63 22.67
C GLY A 7 3.84 -5.45 23.82
N ASN A 8 4.61 -5.65 24.89
CA ASN A 8 4.22 -6.45 26.04
C ASN A 8 4.42 -5.71 27.38
N LYS A 9 4.46 -4.37 27.37
CA LYS A 9 4.38 -3.56 28.60
C LYS A 9 2.94 -3.10 28.85
N PRO A 10 2.43 -3.20 30.10
CA PRO A 10 1.16 -2.60 30.48
C PRO A 10 1.17 -1.09 30.17
N GLY A 11 0.15 -0.60 29.48
CA GLY A 11 0.04 0.82 29.07
C GLY A 11 0.67 1.19 27.73
N VAL A 12 1.19 0.22 26.96
CA VAL A 12 1.65 0.44 25.58
C VAL A 12 0.72 -0.32 24.65
N GLU A 13 -0.09 0.39 23.86
CA GLU A 13 -0.94 -0.23 22.83
C GLU A 13 -0.08 -1.00 21.82
N MET A 14 -0.50 -2.21 21.47
CA MET A 14 0.16 -3.01 20.45
C MET A 14 0.18 -2.23 19.13
N LEU A 15 1.31 -2.26 18.42
CA LEU A 15 1.46 -1.80 17.01
C LEU A 15 0.51 -2.53 16.01
N TRP A 16 -0.30 -3.45 16.54
CA TRP A 16 -1.22 -4.36 15.85
C TRP A 16 -2.64 -4.29 16.45
N ASN A 17 -2.95 -3.29 17.29
CA ASN A 17 -4.31 -3.14 17.81
C ASN A 17 -5.24 -2.71 16.68
N GLN A 18 -5.81 -3.70 15.97
CA GLN A 18 -6.68 -3.46 14.82
C GLN A 18 -7.97 -2.75 15.22
N THR A 19 -8.49 -2.98 16.43
CA THR A 19 -9.76 -2.41 16.92
C THR A 19 -9.77 -0.89 16.96
N THR A 20 -8.61 -0.25 17.08
CA THR A 20 -8.48 1.19 17.23
C THR A 20 -7.38 1.75 16.35
N ALA A 21 -7.13 1.21 15.16
CA ALA A 21 -6.10 1.74 14.25
C ALA A 21 -6.65 2.74 13.21
N PRO A 22 -7.14 3.95 13.58
CA PRO A 22 -7.60 4.93 12.58
C PRO A 22 -6.46 5.43 11.71
N ASN A 23 -5.21 5.16 12.10
CA ASN A 23 -4.01 5.46 11.32
C ASN A 23 -3.30 4.14 11.00
N PHE A 24 -2.87 4.01 9.76
CA PHE A 24 -2.16 2.81 9.33
C PHE A 24 -1.11 3.09 8.26
N ALA A 25 -0.22 2.14 8.07
CA ALA A 25 0.59 1.99 6.87
C ALA A 25 0.52 0.55 6.38
N VAL A 26 0.15 0.36 5.12
CA VAL A 26 0.26 -0.93 4.42
C VAL A 26 1.34 -0.79 3.37
N THR A 27 2.24 -1.77 3.31
CA THR A 27 3.35 -1.79 2.35
C THR A 27 3.49 -3.18 1.77
N PHE A 28 3.71 -3.28 0.46
CA PHE A 28 4.05 -4.55 -0.18
C PHE A 28 4.87 -4.31 -1.44
N TRP A 29 5.44 -5.39 -1.98
CA TRP A 29 6.07 -5.38 -3.29
C TRP A 29 5.20 -6.15 -4.27
N TRP A 30 5.00 -5.62 -5.46
CA TRP A 30 4.20 -6.23 -6.51
C TRP A 30 5.02 -6.33 -7.79
N LYS A 31 5.08 -7.51 -8.38
CA LYS A 31 5.64 -7.75 -9.71
C LYS A 31 4.53 -8.33 -10.59
N PRO A 32 3.97 -7.57 -11.54
CA PRO A 32 2.95 -8.10 -12.43
C PRO A 32 3.56 -9.14 -13.38
N ASP A 33 2.78 -10.15 -13.71
CA ASP A 33 3.03 -10.98 -14.90
C ASP A 33 2.24 -10.36 -16.06
N LEU A 34 2.88 -9.48 -16.83
CA LEU A 34 2.21 -8.62 -17.81
C LEU A 34 1.21 -9.36 -18.74
N PRO A 35 1.51 -10.56 -19.27
CA PRO A 35 0.58 -11.32 -20.09
C PRO A 35 -0.71 -11.72 -19.38
N THR A 36 -0.70 -11.95 -18.06
CA THR A 36 -1.87 -12.45 -17.31
C THR A 36 -2.50 -11.38 -16.42
N SER A 37 -1.70 -10.45 -15.89
CA SER A 37 -2.20 -9.33 -15.07
C SER A 37 -3.10 -8.39 -15.86
N TYR A 38 -2.76 -8.10 -17.12
CA TYR A 38 -3.37 -7.00 -17.89
C TYR A 38 -4.01 -7.43 -19.22
N GLU A 39 -4.15 -8.74 -19.45
CA GLU A 39 -4.84 -9.30 -20.62
C GLU A 39 -6.25 -8.73 -20.73
N LYS A 40 -7.02 -8.88 -19.65
CA LYS A 40 -8.35 -8.29 -19.51
C LYS A 40 -8.21 -6.88 -18.95
N LYS A 41 -8.84 -5.92 -19.63
CA LYS A 41 -8.84 -4.51 -19.25
C LYS A 41 -9.84 -4.20 -18.13
N THR A 42 -9.84 -5.05 -17.11
CA THR A 42 -10.67 -4.97 -15.89
C THR A 42 -9.79 -4.58 -14.70
N ARG A 43 -10.42 -4.02 -13.67
CA ARG A 43 -9.74 -3.76 -12.39
C ARG A 43 -9.26 -5.09 -11.79
N LYS A 44 -8.07 -5.08 -11.20
CA LYS A 44 -7.45 -6.24 -10.57
C LYS A 44 -7.20 -5.96 -9.10
N SER A 45 -7.70 -6.81 -8.23
CA SER A 45 -7.50 -6.66 -6.79
C SER A 45 -6.09 -7.12 -6.41
N LEU A 46 -5.32 -6.25 -5.75
CA LEU A 46 -3.99 -6.59 -5.22
C LEU A 46 -4.05 -6.95 -3.74
N LEU A 47 -4.76 -6.14 -2.96
CA LEU A 47 -4.84 -6.30 -1.52
C LEU A 47 -6.18 -5.80 -1.00
N TYR A 48 -6.80 -6.59 -0.13
CA TYR A 48 -8.01 -6.23 0.58
C TYR A 48 -7.76 -6.30 2.09
N LYS A 49 -8.27 -5.32 2.83
CA LYS A 49 -8.47 -5.40 4.27
C LYS A 49 -9.91 -5.03 4.59
N GLY A 50 -10.60 -5.92 5.30
CA GLY A 50 -11.96 -5.70 5.76
C GLY A 50 -12.54 -6.94 6.42
N PRO A 51 -13.86 -6.97 6.67
CA PRO A 51 -14.51 -8.12 7.25
C PRO A 51 -14.32 -9.35 6.37
N LYS A 52 -14.29 -10.52 7.00
CA LYS A 52 -14.36 -11.80 6.31
C LYS A 52 -15.65 -11.85 5.50
N ILE A 53 -15.50 -12.12 4.21
CA ILE A 53 -16.63 -12.26 3.29
C ILE A 53 -16.54 -13.61 2.57
N GLU A 54 -17.68 -14.21 2.29
CA GLU A 54 -17.73 -15.43 1.48
C GLU A 54 -17.30 -15.12 0.04
N GLN A 55 -16.74 -16.12 -0.63
CA GLN A 55 -16.28 -15.98 -2.00
C GLN A 55 -17.43 -15.53 -2.92
N ASN A 56 -17.15 -14.59 -3.83
CA ASN A 56 -18.14 -13.98 -4.74
C ASN A 56 -19.26 -13.17 -4.04
N SER A 57 -19.11 -12.84 -2.76
CA SER A 57 -20.02 -11.91 -2.08
C SER A 57 -19.70 -10.46 -2.42
N LYS A 58 -20.71 -9.59 -2.37
CA LYS A 58 -20.51 -8.16 -2.56
C LYS A 58 -19.65 -7.58 -1.44
N LEU A 59 -18.65 -6.77 -1.78
CA LEU A 59 -17.87 -6.02 -0.81
C LEU A 59 -18.76 -5.05 -0.02
N PRO A 60 -18.51 -4.86 1.29
CA PRO A 60 -19.23 -3.85 2.06
C PRO A 60 -18.99 -2.47 1.48
N SER A 61 -19.96 -1.56 1.53
CA SER A 61 -19.79 -0.20 1.01
C SER A 61 -18.74 0.60 1.78
N ASN A 62 -18.48 0.25 3.04
CA ASN A 62 -17.45 0.87 3.88
C ASN A 62 -16.20 -0.03 3.98
N VAL A 63 -15.62 -0.45 2.85
CA VAL A 63 -14.38 -1.25 2.87
C VAL A 63 -13.28 -0.46 3.59
N PRO A 64 -12.62 -1.00 4.63
CA PRO A 64 -11.55 -0.30 5.31
C PRO A 64 -10.40 0.06 4.39
N LEU A 65 -9.86 -0.92 3.65
CA LEU A 65 -8.84 -0.68 2.62
C LEU A 65 -8.95 -1.68 1.48
N HIS A 66 -8.91 -1.19 0.24
CA HIS A 66 -8.75 -2.02 -0.95
C HIS A 66 -7.79 -1.32 -1.91
N ILE A 67 -6.79 -2.07 -2.37
CA ILE A 67 -5.79 -1.60 -3.33
C ILE A 67 -5.92 -2.45 -4.58
N GLU A 68 -6.12 -1.77 -5.71
CA GLU A 68 -6.34 -2.39 -7.01
C GLU A 68 -5.49 -1.73 -8.08
N VAL A 69 -5.32 -2.40 -9.20
CA VAL A 69 -4.76 -1.82 -10.42
C VAL A 69 -5.79 -1.84 -11.53
N GLU A 70 -5.84 -0.76 -12.30
CA GLU A 70 -6.73 -0.60 -13.43
C GLU A 70 -5.91 -0.36 -14.70
N PRO A 71 -5.81 -1.35 -15.61
CA PRO A 71 -5.19 -1.16 -16.92
C PRO A 71 -6.07 -0.31 -17.84
N GLN A 72 -5.49 0.72 -18.46
CA GLN A 72 -6.13 1.60 -19.44
C GLN A 72 -5.24 1.80 -20.65
N GLY A 73 -5.58 1.13 -21.76
CA GLY A 73 -4.68 1.08 -22.93
C GLY A 73 -3.34 0.44 -22.58
N ASN A 74 -2.27 1.23 -22.71
CA ASN A 74 -0.89 0.87 -22.36
C ASN A 74 -0.48 1.30 -20.95
N ASP A 75 -1.35 2.07 -20.27
CA ASP A 75 -1.08 2.58 -18.94
C ASP A 75 -1.77 1.72 -17.87
N VAL A 76 -1.28 1.80 -16.64
CA VAL A 76 -1.89 1.17 -15.47
C VAL A 76 -1.97 2.20 -14.37
N SER A 77 -3.14 2.33 -13.76
CA SER A 77 -3.34 3.19 -12.58
C SER A 77 -3.51 2.35 -11.33
N LEU A 78 -3.12 2.89 -10.18
CA LEU A 78 -3.47 2.33 -8.88
C LEU A 78 -4.79 2.95 -8.41
N ILE A 79 -5.72 2.12 -7.96
CA ILE A 79 -6.96 2.54 -7.30
C ILE A 79 -6.82 2.20 -5.81
N VAL A 80 -7.10 3.18 -4.97
CA VAL A 80 -7.03 3.02 -3.52
C VAL A 80 -8.36 3.45 -2.92
N THR A 81 -9.04 2.50 -2.29
CA THR A 81 -10.28 2.73 -1.55
C THR A 81 -9.98 2.65 -0.07
N VAL A 82 -10.37 3.70 0.67
CA VAL A 82 -10.23 3.74 2.14
C VAL A 82 -11.55 4.20 2.74
N ALA A 83 -12.10 3.41 3.67
CA ALA A 83 -13.42 3.65 4.27
C ALA A 83 -14.50 3.89 3.20
N GLY A 84 -14.53 3.05 2.16
CA GLY A 84 -15.47 3.18 1.03
C GLY A 84 -15.20 4.34 0.06
N TYR A 85 -14.29 5.27 0.38
CA TYR A 85 -13.93 6.37 -0.51
C TYR A 85 -12.80 5.98 -1.46
N GLU A 86 -13.10 5.94 -2.74
CA GLU A 86 -12.16 5.57 -3.81
C GLU A 86 -11.39 6.80 -4.33
N SER A 87 -10.09 6.63 -4.54
CA SER A 87 -9.28 7.58 -5.31
C SER A 87 -8.34 6.86 -6.26
N LYS A 88 -8.20 7.42 -7.45
CA LYS A 88 -7.33 6.92 -8.53
C LYS A 88 -6.04 7.72 -8.59
N VAL A 89 -4.91 7.01 -8.56
CA VAL A 89 -3.59 7.61 -8.80
C VAL A 89 -3.46 7.93 -10.29
N PRO A 90 -2.98 9.13 -10.67
CA PRO A 90 -2.73 9.48 -12.07
C PRO A 90 -1.78 8.47 -12.74
N ALA A 91 -2.14 8.01 -13.94
CA ALA A 91 -1.46 6.91 -14.62
C ALA A 91 0.01 7.21 -14.93
N GLU A 92 0.34 8.46 -15.23
CA GLU A 92 1.71 8.92 -15.49
C GLU A 92 2.64 8.76 -14.29
N LYS A 93 2.08 8.70 -13.08
CA LYS A 93 2.83 8.45 -11.84
C LYS A 93 2.94 6.97 -11.49
N CYS A 94 2.30 6.10 -12.27
CA CYS A 94 2.22 4.66 -12.08
C CYS A 94 3.00 3.87 -13.16
N SER A 95 3.88 4.52 -13.93
CA SER A 95 4.59 3.91 -15.06
C SER A 95 5.42 2.65 -14.70
N MET A 96 5.82 2.49 -13.45
CA MET A 96 6.48 1.26 -12.96
C MET A 96 5.56 0.03 -12.94
N LEU A 97 4.23 0.20 -12.84
CA LEU A 97 3.28 -0.90 -12.81
C LEU A 97 3.11 -1.57 -14.17
N THR A 98 3.60 -0.96 -15.25
CA THR A 98 3.59 -1.56 -16.60
C THR A 98 4.84 -2.38 -16.89
N LYS A 99 5.79 -2.45 -15.95
CA LYS A 99 7.05 -3.20 -16.07
C LYS A 99 6.96 -4.52 -15.33
N GLN A 100 7.65 -5.54 -15.84
CA GLN A 100 7.78 -6.86 -15.19
C GLN A 100 8.88 -6.83 -14.10
N GLU A 101 8.79 -5.85 -13.20
CA GLU A 101 9.75 -5.59 -12.11
C GLU A 101 9.00 -5.44 -10.79
N PHE A 102 9.71 -5.65 -9.68
CA PHE A 102 9.14 -5.41 -8.36
C PHE A 102 8.93 -3.91 -8.12
N THR A 103 7.67 -3.52 -8.02
CA THR A 103 7.23 -2.19 -7.58
C THR A 103 6.86 -2.24 -6.11
N PHE A 104 7.45 -1.38 -5.31
CA PHE A 104 7.00 -1.14 -3.94
C PHE A 104 5.73 -0.30 -3.96
N VAL A 105 4.71 -0.73 -3.22
CA VAL A 105 3.45 0.00 -3.03
C VAL A 105 3.27 0.24 -1.54
N ALA A 106 2.99 1.49 -1.16
CA ALA A 106 2.51 1.77 0.19
C ALA A 106 1.32 2.72 0.21
N VAL A 107 0.37 2.42 1.09
CA VAL A 107 -0.77 3.29 1.39
C VAL A 107 -0.74 3.61 2.87
N THR A 108 -0.75 4.89 3.20
CA THR A 108 -0.69 5.36 4.58
C THR A 108 -1.87 6.25 4.87
N LYS A 109 -2.54 6.02 6.01
CA LYS A 109 -3.56 6.90 6.55
C LYS A 109 -3.04 7.62 7.78
N ARG A 110 -3.27 8.92 7.81
CA ARG A 110 -2.96 9.84 8.89
C ARG A 110 -4.14 10.80 9.06
N ASP A 111 -4.90 10.61 10.12
CA ASP A 111 -6.18 11.28 10.33
C ASP A 111 -7.07 11.12 9.09
N SER A 112 -7.56 12.20 8.47
CA SER A 112 -8.29 12.12 7.21
C SER A 112 -7.38 11.98 5.99
N SER A 113 -6.07 12.16 6.09
CA SER A 113 -5.17 12.18 4.93
C SER A 113 -4.68 10.78 4.56
N ILE A 114 -4.83 10.44 3.29
CA ILE A 114 -4.31 9.22 2.67
C ILE A 114 -3.18 9.63 1.73
N THR A 115 -2.05 8.95 1.85
CA THR A 115 -0.91 9.12 0.94
C THR A 115 -0.55 7.79 0.31
N VAL A 116 -0.36 7.81 -0.99
CA VAL A 116 0.06 6.66 -1.78
C VAL A 116 1.49 6.86 -2.22
N TRP A 117 2.28 5.81 -2.02
CA TRP A 117 3.68 5.76 -2.37
C TRP A 117 3.92 4.65 -3.36
N LEU A 118 4.76 4.94 -4.33
CA LEU A 118 5.29 3.95 -5.24
C LEU A 118 6.81 4.01 -5.20
N GLY A 119 7.43 2.84 -5.23
CA GLY A 119 8.87 2.70 -5.17
C GLY A 119 9.41 1.65 -6.13
N VAL A 120 10.71 1.74 -6.37
CA VAL A 120 11.45 0.87 -7.27
C VAL A 120 12.75 0.45 -6.61
N ASP A 121 13.34 -0.58 -7.20
CA ASP A 121 14.71 -0.97 -6.96
C ASP A 121 15.61 -0.60 -8.16
N GLY A 122 16.90 -0.44 -7.89
CA GLY A 122 17.91 0.00 -8.84
C GLY A 122 18.18 1.50 -8.73
N LYS A 123 19.47 1.85 -8.63
CA LYS A 123 19.92 3.26 -8.54
C LYS A 123 19.40 4.12 -9.69
N GLU A 124 19.39 3.57 -10.92
CA GLU A 124 18.92 4.28 -12.12
C GLU A 124 17.39 4.48 -12.11
N ASN A 125 16.65 3.45 -11.74
CA ASN A 125 15.20 3.53 -11.56
C ASN A 125 14.84 4.55 -10.47
N CYS A 126 15.62 4.59 -9.40
CA CYS A 126 15.43 5.56 -8.32
C CYS A 126 15.64 7.01 -8.74
N GLN A 127 16.63 7.27 -9.60
CA GLN A 127 16.81 8.60 -10.18
C GLN A 127 15.64 9.00 -11.09
N THR A 128 14.93 8.03 -11.67
CA THR A 128 13.78 8.28 -12.54
C THR A 128 12.53 8.68 -11.76
N ILE A 129 12.25 8.01 -10.63
CA ILE A 129 11.02 8.29 -9.84
C ILE A 129 11.21 9.39 -8.78
N CYS A 130 12.46 9.71 -8.42
CA CYS A 130 12.79 10.77 -7.48
C CYS A 130 13.35 12.00 -8.21
N PRO A 131 12.52 12.97 -8.62
CA PRO A 131 13.00 14.18 -9.28
C PRO A 131 13.86 15.05 -8.32
N ASP A 132 13.61 14.96 -7.01
CA ASP A 132 14.37 15.66 -5.99
C ASP A 132 15.38 14.72 -5.30
N LYS A 133 16.65 14.84 -5.73
CA LYS A 133 17.79 14.09 -5.19
C LYS A 133 18.15 14.48 -3.74
N THR A 134 17.48 15.47 -3.15
CA THR A 134 17.67 15.84 -1.74
C THR A 134 16.76 15.07 -0.79
N LEU A 135 15.73 14.39 -1.29
CA LEU A 135 14.83 13.56 -0.49
C LEU A 135 15.57 12.32 0.06
N LEU A 136 15.33 12.04 1.35
CA LEU A 136 15.88 10.88 2.05
C LEU A 136 15.44 9.60 1.32
N GLY A 137 16.41 8.80 0.84
CA GLY A 137 16.16 7.59 0.06
C GLY A 137 16.30 7.74 -1.45
N CYS A 138 16.43 8.96 -1.99
CA CYS A 138 16.63 9.21 -3.42
C CYS A 138 18.10 9.48 -3.80
N LYS A 139 18.93 9.84 -2.82
CA LYS A 139 20.38 10.03 -2.97
C LYS A 139 21.12 8.71 -2.74
N ASP A 140 21.75 8.19 -3.79
CA ASP A 140 22.62 7.00 -3.74
C ASP A 140 21.99 5.72 -3.14
N SER A 141 20.65 5.64 -3.11
CA SER A 141 19.95 4.45 -2.64
C SER A 141 19.83 3.41 -3.75
N THR A 142 19.96 2.14 -3.36
CA THR A 142 19.64 1.00 -4.22
C THR A 142 18.13 0.86 -4.41
N SER A 143 17.31 1.31 -3.46
CA SER A 143 15.85 1.25 -3.54
C SER A 143 15.22 2.49 -2.92
N CYS A 144 14.09 2.96 -3.45
CA CYS A 144 13.49 4.23 -3.06
C CYS A 144 11.99 4.21 -3.25
N ALA A 145 11.29 5.12 -2.59
CA ALA A 145 9.85 5.32 -2.75
C ALA A 145 9.53 6.82 -2.74
N THR A 146 8.57 7.22 -3.56
CA THR A 146 8.09 8.60 -3.65
C THR A 146 6.59 8.66 -3.42
N LYS A 147 6.10 9.80 -2.93
CA LYS A 147 4.66 10.08 -2.86
C LYS A 147 4.15 10.33 -4.27
N VAL A 148 3.24 9.50 -4.74
CA VAL A 148 2.62 9.67 -6.06
C VAL A 148 1.24 10.31 -5.97
N HIS A 149 0.54 10.12 -4.86
CA HIS A 149 -0.82 10.63 -4.69
C HIS A 149 -1.13 10.96 -3.23
N ASN A 150 -2.02 11.92 -3.04
CA ASN A 150 -2.60 12.23 -1.75
C ASN A 150 -4.06 12.64 -1.93
N PHE A 151 -4.92 12.19 -1.03
CA PHE A 151 -6.31 12.62 -0.95
C PHE A 151 -6.77 12.60 0.49
N ASN A 152 -7.87 13.32 0.77
CA ASN A 152 -8.48 13.35 2.09
C ASN A 152 -9.79 12.58 2.09
N LEU A 153 -10.02 11.81 3.14
CA LEU A 153 -11.30 11.19 3.42
C LEU A 153 -12.33 12.29 3.73
N PRO A 154 -13.46 12.34 3.01
CA PRO A 154 -14.54 13.27 3.34
C PRO A 154 -15.09 12.99 4.74
N SER A 155 -15.61 14.01 5.43
CA SER A 155 -16.19 13.86 6.77
C SER A 155 -17.40 12.91 6.83
N SER A 156 -17.99 12.56 5.68
CA SER A 156 -19.08 11.58 5.55
C SER A 156 -18.62 10.12 5.59
N HIS A 157 -17.32 9.86 5.60
CA HIS A 157 -16.76 8.50 5.61
C HIS A 157 -15.94 8.28 6.89
N SER A 158 -16.16 7.15 7.54
CA SER A 158 -15.46 6.74 8.77
C SER A 158 -14.65 5.47 8.52
N TYR A 159 -13.35 5.54 8.82
CA TYR A 159 -12.52 4.34 8.81
C TYR A 159 -12.82 3.51 10.06
N GLU A 160 -13.53 2.42 9.85
CA GLU A 160 -13.93 1.46 10.86
C GLU A 160 -13.24 0.14 10.58
N THR A 161 -12.76 -0.53 11.62
CA THR A 161 -12.06 -1.81 11.49
C THR A 161 -12.31 -2.65 12.74
N SER A 162 -12.25 -3.97 12.58
CA SER A 162 -12.44 -4.95 13.64
C SER A 162 -11.20 -5.84 13.81
N VAL A 163 -11.08 -6.49 14.97
CA VAL A 163 -10.12 -7.59 15.19
C VAL A 163 -10.40 -8.80 14.30
N ASP A 164 -11.63 -8.93 13.83
CA ASP A 164 -12.05 -10.02 12.94
C ASP A 164 -11.79 -9.70 11.46
N ASP A 165 -11.36 -8.48 11.15
CA ASP A 165 -10.96 -8.13 9.80
C ASP A 165 -9.74 -8.94 9.37
N GLU A 166 -9.74 -9.33 8.11
CA GLU A 166 -8.63 -10.00 7.47
C GLU A 166 -7.86 -9.05 6.55
N ILE A 167 -6.63 -9.43 6.24
CA ILE A 167 -5.85 -8.84 5.15
C ILE A 167 -5.56 -9.98 4.17
N THR A 168 -6.10 -9.89 2.97
CA THR A 168 -5.96 -10.91 1.93
C THR A 168 -5.21 -10.34 0.72
N ILE A 169 -4.41 -11.20 0.09
CA ILE A 169 -3.89 -10.94 -1.25
C ILE A 169 -5.04 -11.24 -2.19
N VAL A 170 -5.51 -10.23 -2.91
CA VAL A 170 -6.78 -10.24 -3.66
C VAL A 170 -8.00 -10.28 -2.72
N SER A 171 -9.06 -9.54 -3.10
CA SER A 171 -10.35 -9.58 -2.43
C SER A 171 -10.98 -10.97 -2.56
N PRO A 172 -11.58 -11.54 -1.50
CA PRO A 172 -12.33 -12.80 -1.61
C PRO A 172 -13.55 -12.68 -2.54
N SER A 173 -14.03 -11.46 -2.82
CA SER A 173 -15.10 -11.20 -3.78
C SER A 173 -14.65 -11.20 -5.24
N ALA A 174 -13.35 -11.22 -5.50
CA ALA A 174 -12.81 -11.08 -6.85
C ALA A 174 -13.20 -12.28 -7.72
N SER A 175 -13.82 -12.01 -8.86
CA SER A 175 -13.98 -12.97 -9.94
C SER A 175 -12.62 -13.34 -10.53
N THR A 176 -12.55 -14.45 -11.28
CA THR A 176 -11.31 -14.91 -11.95
C THR A 176 -10.65 -13.79 -12.79
N ASP A 177 -11.45 -12.90 -13.37
CA ASP A 177 -10.97 -11.81 -14.21
C ASP A 177 -10.46 -10.61 -13.43
N GLU A 178 -10.67 -10.57 -12.12
CA GLU A 178 -10.20 -9.52 -11.20
C GLU A 178 -8.96 -9.99 -10.41
N ILE A 179 -8.53 -11.23 -10.61
CA ILE A 179 -7.30 -11.78 -10.05
C ILE A 179 -6.14 -11.43 -11.00
N PRO A 180 -5.13 -10.66 -10.56
CA PRO A 180 -3.93 -10.44 -11.36
C PRO A 180 -3.00 -11.65 -11.25
N GLY A 181 -2.40 -12.08 -12.36
CA GLY A 181 -1.20 -12.92 -12.29
C GLY A 181 0.02 -12.10 -11.85
N GLY A 182 1.08 -12.76 -11.40
CA GLY A 182 2.30 -12.12 -10.90
C GLY A 182 2.67 -12.56 -9.49
N TRP A 183 3.50 -11.76 -8.82
CA TRP A 183 4.05 -12.08 -7.50
C TRP A 183 3.88 -10.94 -6.51
N MET A 184 3.38 -11.29 -5.33
CA MET A 184 3.37 -10.44 -4.15
C MET A 184 4.59 -10.76 -3.28
N GLY A 185 5.43 -9.76 -3.05
CA GLY A 185 6.54 -9.84 -2.11
C GLY A 185 6.12 -9.57 -0.67
N LYS A 186 7.06 -9.11 0.17
CA LYS A 186 6.83 -8.90 1.60
C LYS A 186 5.72 -7.87 1.87
N LEU A 187 4.58 -8.35 2.37
CA LEU A 187 3.49 -7.53 2.88
C LEU A 187 3.72 -7.14 4.35
N ASN A 188 3.43 -5.89 4.70
CA ASN A 188 3.43 -5.41 6.07
C ASN A 188 2.21 -4.51 6.30
N TYR A 189 1.64 -4.61 7.50
CA TYR A 189 0.61 -3.72 8.01
C TYR A 189 1.11 -3.14 9.33
N PHE A 190 0.92 -1.84 9.53
CA PHE A 190 1.24 -1.15 10.79
C PHE A 190 -0.01 -0.39 11.21
N GLY A 191 -0.60 -0.73 12.35
CA GLY A 191 -1.73 -0.01 12.92
C GLY A 191 -1.29 0.89 14.07
N LEU A 192 -1.88 2.08 14.19
CA LEU A 192 -1.63 2.98 15.33
C LEU A 192 -2.95 3.46 15.94
N GLY A 193 -3.02 3.27 17.27
CA GLY A 193 -4.10 3.70 18.17
C GLY A 193 -4.42 5.20 18.15
N GLY A 194 -3.41 6.01 17.86
CA GLY A 194 -3.48 7.47 17.94
C GLY A 194 -2.61 8.17 16.90
N TRP A 195 -2.97 9.42 16.63
CA TRP A 195 -2.27 10.35 15.74
C TRP A 195 -1.49 11.37 16.59
N ASP A 196 -0.26 11.73 16.20
CA ASP A 196 0.50 12.83 16.82
C ASP A 196 0.23 14.16 16.08
N PRO A 197 -0.77 14.96 16.48
CA PRO A 197 -1.16 16.19 15.78
C PRO A 197 -0.03 17.22 15.70
N THR A 198 1.02 17.10 16.53
CA THR A 198 2.14 18.03 16.55
C THR A 198 3.17 17.77 15.46
N ASN A 199 3.02 16.67 14.70
CA ASN A 199 3.97 16.22 13.66
C ASN A 199 5.42 16.08 14.16
N LYS A 200 5.62 15.99 15.48
CA LYS A 200 6.94 15.83 16.10
C LYS A 200 7.49 14.43 15.82
N VAL A 201 6.61 13.46 15.60
CA VAL A 201 6.96 12.16 15.05
C VAL A 201 6.62 12.11 13.56
N PRO A 202 7.60 12.22 12.65
CA PRO A 202 7.39 11.96 11.23
C PRO A 202 7.15 10.46 11.04
N LEU A 203 5.91 10.03 11.22
CA LEU A 203 5.59 8.61 11.33
C LEU A 203 5.81 7.87 10.01
N TRP A 204 5.20 8.32 8.92
CA TRP A 204 5.23 7.58 7.66
C TRP A 204 6.26 8.09 6.68
N ASP A 205 6.38 9.42 6.55
CA ASP A 205 7.33 10.05 5.62
C ASP A 205 8.78 9.66 5.88
N LYS A 206 9.12 9.31 7.13
CA LYS A 206 10.45 8.79 7.48
C LYS A 206 10.51 7.26 7.41
N LYS A 207 9.45 6.55 7.83
CA LYS A 207 9.47 5.09 7.89
C LYS A 207 9.33 4.41 6.54
N ILE A 208 8.55 4.96 5.61
CA ILE A 208 8.33 4.34 4.30
C ILE A 208 9.65 4.23 3.50
N PRO A 209 10.47 5.28 3.39
CA PRO A 209 11.81 5.17 2.79
C PRO A 209 12.71 4.13 3.47
N ASP A 210 12.67 4.02 4.80
CA ASP A 210 13.43 2.99 5.51
C ASP A 210 12.91 1.57 5.20
N ILE A 211 11.59 1.39 5.14
CA ILE A 211 10.94 0.09 4.88
C ILE A 211 11.26 -0.42 3.48
N VAL A 212 11.23 0.44 2.46
CA VAL A 212 11.56 0.03 1.09
C VAL A 212 13.00 -0.49 1.02
N HIS A 213 13.94 0.16 1.72
CA HIS A 213 15.34 -0.24 1.73
C HIS A 213 15.60 -1.54 2.49
N MET A 214 14.90 -1.78 3.60
CA MET A 214 15.16 -2.95 4.46
C MET A 214 14.60 -4.28 3.91
N ARG A 215 13.69 -4.26 2.92
CA ARG A 215 12.78 -5.40 2.70
C ARG A 215 12.51 -5.77 1.24
N GLN A 216 13.48 -5.56 0.36
CA GLN A 216 13.41 -6.05 -1.01
C GLN A 216 13.28 -7.61 -1.06
N PRO A 217 12.48 -8.16 -1.98
CA PRO A 217 12.54 -9.57 -2.36
C PRO A 217 13.80 -9.84 -3.20
N SER A 218 14.64 -10.79 -2.78
CA SER A 218 15.91 -11.14 -3.43
C SER A 218 15.72 -12.06 -4.65
N GLU A 219 14.70 -11.81 -5.47
CA GLU A 219 14.13 -12.72 -6.50
C GLU A 219 13.06 -13.69 -5.94
N CYS A 220 12.02 -13.93 -6.74
CA CYS A 220 11.13 -15.08 -6.55
C CYS A 220 11.87 -16.28 -7.13
N GLY A 221 11.99 -17.36 -6.35
CA GLY A 221 12.71 -18.57 -6.72
C GLY A 221 12.43 -18.97 -8.18
N ALA A 222 13.53 -19.20 -8.90
CA ALA A 222 13.53 -19.69 -10.27
C ALA A 222 12.74 -21.00 -10.42
#